data_AF-A0A0R2CTZ6-F1
#
_entry.id   AF-A0A0R2CTZ6-F1
#
_cell.length_a   1.000
_cell.length_b   1.000
_cell.length_c   1.000
_cell.angle_alpha   90.00
_cell.angle_beta   90.00
_cell.angle_gamma   90.00
#
_symmetry.space_group_name_H-M   'P 1'
#
loop_
_entity.id
_entity.type
_entity.pdbx_description
1 polymer ?
#
loop_
_entity_poly.entity_id
_entity_poly.type
_entity_poly.pdbx_seq_one_letter_code
_entity_poly.pdbx_strand_id
1 'polypeptide(L)'
;MTITAAFDFLLSEERERVIYGVLKRLHVTPMHPQYQDLLQEGRIIFTEAYQAYKKLHPTAENERDLMLFAYQRIRWRLLDILRKEQQHLSNCLSMESILSADESGLELSFEAADPATLDLEDETLNCELYEHLLAKCTANEAKYLRQSFVFMRSMTEIAKMYGVSRQTIYNWRAGIQRKARYLLAEELSAA
;
A
#
# COMPACT_ATOMS: atom_id res chain seq x y z
N MET A 1 -23.58 24.58 -9.87
CA MET A 1 -23.87 24.47 -8.42
C MET A 1 -22.62 24.85 -7.65
N THR A 2 -22.74 25.74 -6.67
CA THR A 2 -21.61 26.36 -5.98
C THR A 2 -21.18 25.56 -4.75
N ILE A 3 -19.88 25.57 -4.46
CA ILE A 3 -19.29 24.96 -3.25
C ILE A 3 -19.95 25.52 -1.98
N THR A 4 -20.30 26.81 -1.99
CA THR A 4 -20.97 27.51 -0.88
C THR A 4 -22.27 26.83 -0.46
N ALA A 5 -23.14 26.45 -1.42
CA ALA A 5 -24.41 25.80 -1.11
C ALA A 5 -24.22 24.44 -0.41
N ALA A 6 -23.13 23.72 -0.71
CA ALA A 6 -22.82 22.46 -0.05
C ALA A 6 -22.33 22.66 1.38
N PHE A 7 -21.54 23.71 1.64
CA PHE A 7 -21.12 24.08 2.98
C PHE A 7 -22.29 24.60 3.82
N ASP A 8 -23.14 25.46 3.26
CA ASP A 8 -24.33 25.95 3.95
C ASP A 8 -25.26 24.79 4.32
N PHE A 9 -25.40 23.81 3.42
CA PHE A 9 -26.14 22.58 3.69
C PHE A 9 -25.51 21.76 4.82
N LEU A 10 -24.19 21.62 4.85
CA LEU A 10 -23.48 20.87 5.89
C LEU A 10 -23.56 21.53 7.28
N LEU A 11 -23.46 22.87 7.31
CA LEU A 11 -23.43 23.66 8.53
C LEU A 11 -24.83 23.90 9.13
N SER A 12 -25.88 23.73 8.32
CA SER A 12 -27.26 23.78 8.81
C SER A 12 -27.65 22.48 9.53
N GLU A 13 -28.52 22.61 10.54
CA GLU A 13 -29.18 21.50 11.24
C GLU A 13 -28.24 20.44 11.86
N GLU A 14 -27.05 20.84 12.30
CA GLU A 14 -26.08 19.94 12.95
C GLU A 14 -25.67 18.73 12.07
N ARG A 15 -25.83 18.83 10.74
CA ARG A 15 -25.53 17.74 9.78
C ARG A 15 -24.06 17.37 9.76
N GLU A 16 -23.18 18.26 10.21
CA GLU A 16 -21.76 17.99 10.47
C GLU A 16 -21.52 16.76 11.37
N ARG A 17 -22.52 16.36 12.18
CA ARG A 17 -22.51 15.09 12.93
C ARG A 17 -22.21 13.86 12.10
N VAL A 18 -22.48 13.88 10.79
CA VAL A 18 -22.09 12.78 9.89
C VAL A 18 -20.57 12.60 9.87
N ILE A 19 -19.80 13.70 9.88
CA ILE A 19 -18.34 13.69 9.90
C ILE A 19 -17.85 13.20 11.27
N TYR A 20 -18.41 13.71 12.37
CA TYR A 20 -18.07 13.22 13.71
C TYR A 20 -18.36 11.73 13.87
N GLY A 21 -19.47 11.25 13.30
CA GLY A 21 -19.82 9.83 13.27
C GLY A 21 -18.82 8.98 12.50
N VAL A 22 -18.28 9.49 11.39
CA VAL A 22 -17.21 8.83 10.64
C VAL A 22 -15.91 8.82 11.44
N LEU A 23 -15.47 9.96 11.99
CA LEU A 23 -14.25 10.05 12.80
C LEU A 23 -14.29 9.09 13.99
N LYS A 24 -15.41 9.06 14.71
CA LYS A 24 -15.65 8.10 15.80
C LYS A 24 -15.56 6.65 15.33
N ARG A 25 -16.10 6.33 14.14
CA ARG A 25 -16.04 4.98 13.56
C ARG A 25 -14.62 4.58 13.13
N LEU A 26 -13.79 5.54 12.76
CA LEU A 26 -12.38 5.35 12.45
C LEU A 26 -11.47 5.41 13.69
N HIS A 27 -12.04 5.46 14.89
CA HIS A 27 -11.32 5.58 16.16
C HIS A 27 -10.47 6.86 16.29
N VAL A 28 -10.80 7.90 15.52
CA VAL A 28 -10.18 9.22 15.63
C VAL A 28 -10.92 10.01 16.70
N THR A 29 -10.28 10.22 17.84
CA THR A 29 -10.83 10.99 18.96
C THR A 29 -10.37 12.45 18.91
N PRO A 30 -11.00 13.39 19.62
CA PRO A 30 -10.55 14.79 19.69
C PRO A 30 -9.12 14.98 20.21
N MET A 31 -8.57 13.98 20.91
CA MET A 31 -7.18 13.98 21.39
C MET A 31 -6.19 13.50 20.33
N HIS A 32 -6.68 13.01 19.18
CA HIS A 32 -5.83 12.59 18.08
C HIS A 32 -5.09 13.80 17.50
N PRO A 33 -3.77 13.74 17.26
CA PRO A 33 -2.99 14.88 16.77
C PRO A 33 -3.56 15.50 15.49
N GLN A 34 -4.04 14.66 14.56
CA GLN A 34 -4.61 15.10 13.28
C GLN A 34 -6.13 15.30 13.31
N TYR A 35 -6.77 15.36 14.48
CA TYR A 35 -8.23 15.45 14.56
C TYR A 35 -8.80 16.63 13.78
N GLN A 36 -8.20 17.82 13.95
CA GLN A 36 -8.66 19.04 13.29
C GLN A 36 -8.49 18.98 11.77
N ASP A 37 -7.39 18.38 11.31
CA ASP A 37 -7.10 18.23 9.88
C ASP A 37 -8.07 17.25 9.22
N LEU A 38 -8.28 16.08 9.85
CA LEU A 38 -9.24 15.07 9.37
C LEU A 38 -10.69 15.59 9.40
N LEU A 39 -11.02 16.45 10.37
CA LEU A 39 -12.31 17.12 10.42
C LEU A 39 -12.49 18.08 9.23
N GLN A 40 -11.49 18.91 8.93
CA GLN A 40 -11.51 19.81 7.78
C GLN A 40 -11.59 19.03 6.46
N GLU A 41 -10.78 17.99 6.30
CA GLU A 41 -10.83 17.10 5.15
C GLU A 41 -12.22 16.46 5.00
N GLY A 42 -12.83 16.01 6.10
CA GLY A 42 -14.19 15.49 6.10
C GLY A 42 -15.22 16.49 5.53
N ARG A 43 -15.07 17.78 5.85
CA ARG A 43 -15.94 18.85 5.30
C ARG A 43 -15.72 19.03 3.81
N ILE A 44 -14.47 19.04 3.35
CA ILE A 44 -14.14 19.14 1.92
C ILE A 44 -14.74 17.96 1.15
N ILE A 45 -14.49 16.73 1.62
CA ILE A 45 -15.00 15.50 1.01
C ILE A 45 -16.54 15.50 0.97
N PHE A 46 -17.20 16.02 2.01
CA PHE A 46 -18.65 16.18 2.01
C PHE A 46 -19.10 17.07 0.86
N THR A 47 -18.48 18.23 0.65
CA THR A 47 -18.87 19.14 -0.44
C THR A 47 -18.70 18.51 -1.82
N GLU A 48 -17.65 17.73 -2.02
CA GLU A 48 -17.47 16.95 -3.25
C GLU A 48 -18.56 15.89 -3.41
N ALA A 49 -18.91 15.20 -2.33
CA ALA A 49 -19.95 14.18 -2.32
C ALA A 49 -21.31 14.80 -2.67
N TYR A 50 -21.64 15.95 -2.08
CA TYR A 50 -22.85 16.70 -2.36
C TYR A 50 -22.99 17.06 -3.83
N GLN A 51 -21.93 17.64 -4.42
CA GLN A 51 -21.92 18.01 -5.83
C GLN A 51 -22.02 16.80 -6.75
N ALA A 52 -21.30 15.72 -6.44
CA ALA A 52 -21.36 14.48 -7.21
C ALA A 52 -22.76 13.88 -7.17
N TYR A 53 -23.39 13.83 -6.00
CA TYR A 53 -24.74 13.30 -5.82
C TYR A 53 -25.77 14.11 -6.61
N LYS A 54 -25.74 15.46 -6.51
CA LYS A 54 -26.65 16.32 -7.27
C LYS A 54 -26.44 16.24 -8.79
N LYS A 55 -25.22 15.99 -9.26
CA LYS A 55 -24.94 15.73 -10.69
C LYS A 55 -25.53 14.40 -11.17
N LEU A 56 -25.41 13.36 -10.36
CA LEU A 56 -25.94 12.02 -10.67
C LEU A 56 -27.47 11.94 -10.56
N HIS A 57 -28.04 12.70 -9.63
CA HIS A 57 -29.46 12.69 -9.31
C HIS A 57 -30.03 14.11 -9.27
N PRO A 58 -30.23 14.75 -10.44
CA PRO A 58 -30.69 16.14 -10.52
C PRO A 58 -32.11 16.35 -9.97
N THR A 59 -32.95 15.32 -10.02
CA THR A 59 -34.34 15.35 -9.54
C THR A 59 -34.55 14.69 -8.18
N ALA A 60 -33.51 14.08 -7.59
CA ALA A 60 -33.64 13.46 -6.27
C ALA A 60 -33.41 14.49 -5.17
N GLU A 61 -34.45 14.67 -4.34
CA GLU A 61 -34.41 15.54 -3.17
C GLU A 61 -34.30 14.76 -1.86
N ASN A 62 -34.09 13.43 -1.92
CA ASN A 62 -33.98 12.62 -0.72
C ASN A 62 -32.66 12.89 0.03
N GLU A 63 -32.76 13.74 1.05
CA GLU A 63 -31.67 14.09 1.95
C GLU A 63 -31.03 12.87 2.61
N ARG A 64 -31.84 11.87 2.98
CA ARG A 64 -31.34 10.67 3.66
C ARG A 64 -30.33 9.90 2.81
N ASP A 65 -30.61 9.77 1.52
CA ASP A 65 -29.75 9.04 0.58
C ASP A 65 -28.46 9.80 0.31
N LEU A 66 -28.55 11.13 0.18
CA LEU A 66 -27.38 12.01 0.11
C LEU A 66 -26.48 11.86 1.34
N MET A 67 -27.06 11.85 2.55
CA MET A 67 -26.30 11.71 3.79
C MET A 67 -25.63 10.33 3.91
N LEU A 68 -26.30 9.25 3.49
CA LEU A 68 -25.71 7.91 3.43
C LEU A 68 -24.56 7.84 2.42
N PHE A 69 -24.75 8.43 1.24
CA PHE A 69 -23.72 8.52 0.21
C PHE A 69 -22.49 9.30 0.69
N ALA A 70 -22.72 10.46 1.31
CA ALA A 70 -21.67 11.29 1.88
C ALA A 70 -20.91 10.57 3.00
N TYR A 71 -21.62 9.95 3.94
CA TYR A 71 -21.03 9.16 5.03
C TYR A 71 -20.06 8.11 4.50
N GLN A 72 -20.50 7.33 3.51
CA GLN A 72 -19.72 6.25 2.95
C GLN A 72 -18.46 6.76 2.24
N ARG A 73 -18.57 7.88 1.51
CA ARG A 73 -17.46 8.51 0.80
C ARG A 73 -16.44 9.14 1.74
N ILE A 74 -16.89 9.87 2.77
CA ILE A 74 -16.03 10.46 3.80
C ILE A 74 -15.25 9.35 4.52
N ARG A 75 -15.92 8.26 4.91
CA ARG A 75 -15.29 7.13 5.60
C ARG A 75 -14.15 6.52 4.79
N TRP A 76 -14.36 6.25 3.51
CA TRP A 76 -13.31 5.66 2.67
C TRP A 76 -12.14 6.61 2.46
N ARG A 77 -12.40 7.88 2.17
CA ARG A 77 -11.35 8.86 1.93
C ARG A 77 -10.49 9.12 3.18
N LEU A 78 -11.11 9.30 4.34
CA LEU A 78 -10.38 9.49 5.59
C LEU A 78 -9.60 8.22 5.99
N LEU A 79 -10.16 7.03 5.75
CA LEU A 79 -9.43 5.78 5.99
C LEU A 79 -8.20 5.65 5.10
N ASP A 80 -8.29 6.07 3.84
CA ASP A 80 -7.14 6.06 2.92
C ASP A 80 -6.06 7.06 3.33
N ILE A 81 -6.43 8.22 3.87
CA ILE A 81 -5.49 9.19 4.45
C ILE A 81 -4.74 8.55 5.63
N LEU A 82 -5.47 7.98 6.60
CA LEU A 82 -4.88 7.32 7.76
C LEU A 82 -3.94 6.16 7.38
N ARG A 83 -4.28 5.37 6.36
CA ARG A 83 -3.41 4.29 5.85
C ARG A 83 -2.11 4.81 5.26
N LYS A 84 -2.16 5.91 4.51
CA LYS A 84 -0.96 6.54 3.94
C LYS A 84 -0.06 7.11 5.03
N GLU A 85 -0.66 7.73 6.04
CA GLU A 85 0.09 8.25 7.19
C GLU A 85 0.74 7.12 8.00
N GLN A 86 0.03 6.02 8.23
CA GLN A 86 0.60 4.85 8.90
C GLN A 86 1.78 4.28 8.11
N GLN A 87 1.68 4.20 6.79
CA GLN A 87 2.79 3.77 5.92
C GLN A 87 3.96 4.76 5.95
N HIS A 88 3.68 6.07 5.99
CA HIS A 88 4.72 7.08 6.10
C HIS A 88 5.45 6.98 7.45
N LEU A 89 4.72 6.84 8.55
CA LEU A 89 5.27 6.67 9.90
C LEU A 89 6.13 5.41 10.00
N SER A 90 5.71 4.27 9.42
CA SER A 90 6.55 3.07 9.42
C SER A 90 7.88 3.28 8.69
N ASN A 91 7.86 4.03 7.59
CA ASN A 91 9.08 4.35 6.84
C ASN A 91 9.99 5.32 7.60
N CYS A 92 9.42 6.33 8.28
CA CYS A 92 10.20 7.29 9.08
C CYS A 92 10.80 6.66 10.34
N LEU A 93 10.05 5.83 11.07
CA LEU A 93 10.55 5.13 12.26
C LEU A 93 11.71 4.16 11.89
N SER A 94 11.65 3.55 10.71
CA SER A 94 12.77 2.77 10.18
C SER A 94 14.05 3.59 10.01
N MET A 95 13.92 4.89 9.69
CA MET A 95 15.07 5.79 9.52
C MET A 95 15.56 6.36 10.85
N GLU A 96 14.66 6.67 11.78
CA GLU A 96 15.00 7.21 13.09
C GLU A 96 15.66 6.14 14.00
N SER A 97 15.32 4.87 13.81
CA SER A 97 16.03 3.73 14.43
C SER A 97 17.49 3.59 13.97
N ILE A 98 17.84 4.10 12.78
CA ILE A 98 19.22 4.12 12.29
C ILE A 98 19.99 5.27 12.95
N LEU A 99 19.32 6.40 13.20
CA LEU A 99 19.91 7.61 13.79
C LEU A 99 20.07 7.53 15.33
N SER A 100 19.27 6.71 16.01
CA SER A 100 19.31 6.55 17.48
C SER A 100 20.32 5.49 17.96
N ALA A 101 20.99 4.79 17.05
CA ALA A 101 22.14 3.94 17.36
C ALA A 101 23.43 4.73 17.66
N ASP A 102 23.38 6.06 17.57
CA ASP A 102 24.51 6.99 17.65
C ASP A 102 24.91 7.42 19.08
N GLU A 103 24.16 7.01 20.13
CA GLU A 103 24.51 7.34 21.53
C GLU A 103 25.53 6.38 22.16
N SER A 104 25.90 5.28 21.49
CA SER A 104 26.90 4.32 21.98
C SER A 104 28.23 4.44 21.24
N GLY A 105 28.84 5.63 21.21
CA GLY A 105 30.30 5.83 21.08
C GLY A 105 31.08 4.95 20.11
N LEU A 106 30.47 4.54 19.01
CA LEU A 106 31.14 3.85 17.91
C LEU A 106 31.58 4.96 16.97
N GLU A 107 32.90 5.05 16.72
CA GLU A 107 33.45 5.94 15.70
C GLU A 107 32.63 5.81 14.41
N LEU A 108 31.85 6.85 14.13
CA LEU A 108 31.23 7.08 12.85
C LEU A 108 32.34 7.12 11.80
N SER A 109 32.60 5.99 11.14
CA SER A 109 33.25 6.03 9.85
C SER A 109 32.34 6.87 8.96
N PHE A 110 32.77 8.10 8.68
CA PHE A 110 32.17 9.00 7.70
C PHE A 110 32.38 8.44 6.29
N GLU A 111 31.81 7.28 6.03
CA GLU A 111 31.42 6.85 4.70
C GLU A 111 29.90 6.81 4.77
N ALA A 112 29.28 7.94 4.43
CA ALA A 112 27.89 7.94 4.04
C ALA A 112 27.78 6.98 2.86
N ALA A 113 27.48 5.71 3.15
CA ALA A 113 27.11 4.75 2.14
C ALA A 113 25.97 5.38 1.34
N ASP A 114 26.19 5.52 0.03
CA ASP A 114 25.16 5.97 -0.90
C ASP A 114 23.93 5.07 -0.64
N PRO A 115 22.70 5.61 -0.52
CA PRO A 115 21.50 4.79 -0.44
C PRO A 115 21.39 3.76 -1.58
N ALA A 116 22.07 3.98 -2.70
CA ALA A 116 22.23 3.00 -3.78
C ALA A 116 23.18 1.83 -3.46
N THR A 117 24.06 1.97 -2.47
CA THR A 117 25.01 0.94 -2.02
C THR A 117 24.54 0.14 -0.80
N LEU A 118 23.53 0.62 -0.06
CA LEU A 118 22.88 -0.16 1.02
C LEU A 118 22.24 -1.45 0.48
N ASP A 119 21.86 -1.47 -0.79
CA ASP A 119 21.25 -2.62 -1.46
C ASP A 119 22.31 -3.53 -2.12
N LEU A 120 23.61 -3.20 -2.11
CA LEU A 120 24.59 -3.95 -2.91
C LEU A 120 24.82 -5.37 -2.34
N GLU A 121 24.83 -5.52 -1.03
CA GLU A 121 24.93 -6.82 -0.34
C GLU A 121 23.66 -7.65 -0.57
N ASP A 122 22.48 -7.04 -0.44
CA ASP A 122 21.21 -7.70 -0.70
C ASP A 122 21.03 -8.05 -2.19
N GLU A 123 21.45 -7.18 -3.11
CA GLU A 123 21.46 -7.42 -4.57
C GLU A 123 22.44 -8.54 -4.95
N THR A 124 23.63 -8.59 -4.35
CA THR A 124 24.60 -9.67 -4.59
C THR A 124 24.07 -11.00 -4.06
N LEU A 125 23.54 -11.05 -2.84
CA LEU A 125 22.88 -12.23 -2.28
C LEU A 125 21.69 -12.69 -3.13
N ASN A 126 20.87 -11.75 -3.61
CA ASN A 126 19.74 -12.06 -4.49
C ASN A 126 20.20 -12.62 -5.84
N CYS A 127 21.31 -12.11 -6.41
CA CYS A 127 21.89 -12.63 -7.64
C CYS A 127 22.44 -14.05 -7.44
N GLU A 128 23.19 -14.29 -6.36
CA GLU A 128 23.72 -15.62 -6.01
C GLU A 128 22.59 -16.63 -5.81
N LEU A 129 21.55 -16.26 -5.04
CA LEU A 129 20.38 -17.10 -4.83
C LEU A 129 19.64 -17.39 -6.14
N TYR A 130 19.52 -16.40 -7.03
CA TYR A 130 18.93 -16.59 -8.35
C TYR A 130 19.72 -17.60 -9.18
N GLU A 131 21.05 -17.53 -9.20
CA GLU A 131 21.92 -18.47 -9.92
C GLU A 131 21.82 -19.89 -9.35
N HIS A 132 21.89 -20.03 -8.03
CA HIS A 132 21.73 -21.31 -7.33
C HIS A 132 20.37 -21.96 -7.60
N LEU A 133 19.29 -21.16 -7.56
CA LEU A 133 17.95 -21.64 -7.85
C LEU A 133 17.81 -22.05 -9.31
N LEU A 134 18.38 -21.28 -10.24
CA LEU A 134 18.36 -21.57 -11.67
C LEU A 134 19.09 -22.87 -12.00
N ALA A 135 20.22 -23.17 -11.34
CA ALA A 135 20.94 -24.42 -11.49
C ALA A 135 20.13 -25.66 -11.06
N LYS A 136 19.27 -25.54 -10.03
CA LYS A 136 18.38 -26.63 -9.56
C LYS A 136 17.05 -26.71 -10.33
N CYS A 137 16.73 -25.72 -11.17
CA CYS A 137 15.46 -25.67 -11.91
C CYS A 137 15.46 -26.56 -13.17
N THR A 138 14.29 -27.11 -13.52
CA THR A 138 14.10 -27.77 -14.83
C THR A 138 14.02 -26.73 -15.95
N ALA A 139 14.23 -27.13 -17.20
CA ALA A 139 14.23 -26.21 -18.36
C ALA A 139 12.97 -25.34 -18.47
N ASN A 140 11.81 -25.83 -18.03
CA ASN A 140 10.56 -25.08 -18.05
C ASN A 140 10.39 -24.15 -16.84
N GLU A 141 10.86 -24.58 -15.67
CA GLU A 141 10.92 -23.74 -14.46
C GLU A 141 11.91 -22.59 -14.66
N ALA A 142 13.07 -22.84 -15.27
CA ALA A 142 14.07 -21.81 -15.59
C ALA A 142 13.51 -20.77 -16.57
N LYS A 143 12.71 -21.19 -17.56
CA LYS A 143 11.98 -20.26 -18.45
C LYS A 143 11.05 -19.36 -17.63
N TYR A 144 10.25 -19.91 -16.73
CA TYR A 144 9.39 -19.10 -15.87
C TYR A 144 10.20 -18.13 -15.00
N LEU A 145 11.24 -18.63 -14.32
CA LEU A 145 12.05 -17.86 -13.39
C LEU A 145 12.69 -16.65 -14.09
N ARG A 146 13.33 -16.87 -15.24
CA ARG A 146 13.93 -15.79 -16.04
C ARG A 146 12.89 -14.75 -16.47
N GLN A 147 11.71 -15.18 -16.87
CA GLN A 147 10.67 -14.31 -17.42
C GLN A 147 9.93 -13.51 -16.35
N SER A 148 9.75 -14.11 -15.18
CA SER A 148 9.15 -13.47 -14.02
C SER A 148 10.12 -12.54 -13.30
N PHE A 149 11.39 -12.94 -13.15
CA PHE A 149 12.37 -12.23 -12.33
C PHE A 149 13.13 -11.16 -13.13
N VAL A 150 13.73 -11.51 -14.26
CA VAL A 150 14.54 -10.57 -15.07
C VAL A 150 13.65 -9.61 -15.86
N PHE A 151 12.53 -10.10 -16.38
CA PHE A 151 11.67 -9.32 -17.28
C PHE A 151 10.37 -8.84 -16.62
N MET A 152 10.15 -9.13 -15.34
CA MET A 152 8.97 -8.67 -14.58
C MET A 152 7.62 -8.97 -15.27
N ARG A 153 7.55 -10.05 -16.05
CA ARG A 153 6.35 -10.38 -16.85
C ARG A 153 5.27 -11.03 -16.01
N SER A 154 4.01 -10.70 -16.29
CA SER A 154 2.88 -11.34 -15.62
C SER A 154 2.72 -12.79 -16.06
N MET A 155 2.14 -13.63 -15.20
CA MET A 155 1.83 -15.03 -15.53
C MET A 155 0.99 -15.19 -16.81
N THR A 156 0.15 -14.20 -17.10
CA THR A 156 -0.71 -14.21 -18.30
C THR A 156 0.07 -13.95 -19.58
N GLU A 157 1.09 -13.10 -19.51
CA GLU A 157 1.99 -12.80 -20.64
C GLU A 157 2.95 -13.95 -20.87
N ILE A 158 3.47 -14.57 -19.81
CA ILE A 158 4.33 -15.76 -19.89
C ILE A 158 3.56 -16.93 -20.52
N ALA A 159 2.31 -17.16 -20.09
CA ALA A 159 1.45 -18.19 -20.66
C ALA A 159 1.23 -17.99 -22.16
N LYS A 160 0.91 -16.75 -22.57
CA LYS A 160 0.74 -16.39 -23.99
C LYS A 160 2.03 -16.55 -24.80
N MET A 161 3.17 -16.11 -24.25
CA MET A 161 4.48 -16.17 -24.91
C MET A 161 4.91 -17.59 -25.23
N TYR A 162 4.72 -18.53 -24.30
CA TYR A 162 5.10 -19.93 -24.50
C TYR A 162 3.97 -20.81 -25.03
N GLY A 163 2.78 -20.25 -25.30
CA GLY A 163 1.64 -20.99 -25.80
C GLY A 163 1.11 -22.07 -24.83
N VAL A 164 1.31 -21.88 -23.53
CA VAL A 164 0.91 -22.84 -22.49
C VAL A 164 -0.27 -22.33 -21.68
N SER A 165 -1.01 -23.25 -21.06
CA SER A 165 -2.10 -22.89 -20.16
C SER A 165 -1.58 -22.14 -18.91
N ARG A 166 -2.41 -21.29 -18.31
CA ARG A 166 -2.10 -20.64 -17.03
C ARG A 166 -1.81 -21.68 -15.93
N GLN A 167 -2.52 -22.81 -15.94
CA GLN A 167 -2.31 -23.90 -14.99
C GLN A 167 -0.87 -24.44 -15.06
N THR A 168 -0.32 -24.58 -16.27
CA THR A 168 1.06 -25.01 -16.49
C THR A 168 2.05 -24.05 -15.86
N ILE A 169 1.81 -22.74 -15.98
CA ILE A 169 2.63 -21.69 -15.35
C ILE A 169 2.56 -21.77 -13.82
N TYR A 170 1.37 -21.97 -13.24
CA TYR A 170 1.22 -22.18 -11.80
C TYR A 170 1.99 -23.41 -11.30
N ASN A 171 1.99 -24.50 -12.07
CA ASN A 171 2.75 -25.69 -11.74
C ASN A 171 4.27 -25.42 -11.76
N TRP A 172 4.77 -24.66 -12.73
CA TRP A 172 6.18 -24.25 -12.79
C TRP A 172 6.56 -23.39 -11.58
N ARG A 173 5.72 -22.42 -11.21
CA ARG A 173 5.92 -21.60 -9.99
C ARG A 173 5.96 -22.46 -8.73
N ALA A 174 5.01 -23.39 -8.57
CA ALA A 174 4.94 -24.27 -7.41
C ALA A 174 6.17 -25.19 -7.31
N GLY A 175 6.69 -25.66 -8.46
CA GLY A 175 7.95 -26.41 -8.54
C GLY A 175 9.14 -25.61 -8.01
N ILE A 176 9.28 -24.37 -8.49
CA ILE A 176 10.34 -23.43 -8.06
C ILE A 176 10.22 -23.13 -6.57
N GLN A 177 9.02 -22.85 -6.06
CA GLN A 177 8.81 -22.56 -4.64
C GLN A 177 9.23 -23.71 -3.73
N ARG A 178 8.99 -24.97 -4.13
CA ARG A 178 9.46 -26.13 -3.36
C ARG A 178 10.98 -26.20 -3.33
N LYS A 179 11.65 -25.94 -4.46
CA LYS A 179 13.11 -25.96 -4.57
C LYS A 179 13.77 -24.83 -3.79
N ALA A 180 13.18 -23.63 -3.85
CA ALA A 180 13.62 -22.48 -3.06
C ALA A 180 13.52 -22.75 -1.55
N ARG A 181 12.41 -23.37 -1.09
CA ARG A 181 12.27 -23.77 0.32
C ARG A 181 13.33 -24.78 0.76
N TYR A 182 13.69 -25.73 -0.10
CA TYR A 182 14.74 -26.70 0.21
C TYR A 182 16.12 -26.02 0.30
N LEU A 183 16.44 -25.11 -0.64
CA LEU A 183 17.68 -24.33 -0.62
C LEU A 183 17.83 -23.50 0.67
N LEU A 184 16.77 -22.76 1.04
CA LEU A 184 16.78 -21.96 2.28
C LEU A 184 16.90 -22.83 3.54
N ALA A 185 16.31 -24.03 3.54
CA ALA A 185 16.43 -24.97 4.66
C ALA A 185 17.82 -25.62 4.74
N GLU A 186 18.49 -25.81 3.61
CA GLU A 186 19.85 -26.36 3.51
C GLU A 186 20.88 -25.33 4.03
N GLU A 187 20.71 -24.05 3.71
CA GLU A 187 21.53 -22.94 4.21
C GLU A 187 21.37 -22.73 5.73
N LEU A 188 20.14 -22.84 6.26
CA LEU A 188 19.86 -22.76 7.71
C LEU A 188 20.39 -23.94 8.54
N SER A 189 20.68 -25.08 7.90
CA SER A 189 21.26 -26.25 8.57
C SER A 189 22.79 -26.26 8.53
N ALA A 190 23.41 -25.40 7.73
CA ALA A 190 24.86 -25.28 7.57
C ALA A 190 25.46 -24.09 8.35
N ALA A 191 24.61 -23.18 8.84
CA ALA A 191 24.93 -22.10 9.78
C ALA A 191 24.75 -22.56 11.24
#